data_AF-A0A517NT02-F1
#
_entry.id   AF-A0A517NT02-F1
#
_cell.length_a   1.000
_cell.length_b   1.000
_cell.length_c   1.000
_cell.angle_alpha   90.00
_cell.angle_beta   90.00
_cell.angle_gamma   90.00
#
_symmetry.space_group_name_H-M   'P 1'
#
loop_
_entity.id
_entity.type
_entity.pdbx_description
1 polymer ?
#
loop_
_entity_poly.entity_id
_entity_poly.type
_entity_poly.pdbx_seq_one_letter_code
_entity_poly.pdbx_strand_id
1 'polypeptide(L)'
;MDTARKDAYRYLLYWAMLDIRGIAWHRFQWWRPFRFIAHLRHVRRAGNIADAMHNLAQHAALDFDRFDEATFWDALDYAHSQSPLVDPSRYRQLFDDRLAELSNSS
;
A
#
# COMPACT_ATOMS: atom_id res chain seq x y z
N MET A 1 6.40 19.12 5.87
CA MET A 1 5.18 18.29 6.01
C MET A 1 4.76 18.27 7.47
N ASP A 2 3.47 18.43 7.77
CA ASP A 2 2.95 18.44 9.14
C ASP A 2 2.90 17.02 9.76
N THR A 3 2.79 16.95 11.08
CA THR A 3 2.81 15.68 11.83
C THR A 3 1.62 14.78 11.53
N ALA A 4 0.41 15.33 11.41
CA ALA A 4 -0.79 14.56 11.14
C ALA A 4 -0.72 13.86 9.78
N ARG A 5 -0.18 14.55 8.78
CA ARG A 5 0.05 14.03 7.44
C ARG A 5 1.10 12.93 7.43
N LYS A 6 2.23 13.13 8.11
CA LYS A 6 3.26 12.08 8.29
C LYS A 6 2.65 10.82 8.92
N ASP A 7 1.79 10.98 9.92
CA ASP A 7 1.13 9.86 10.59
C ASP A 7 0.08 9.18 9.71
N ALA A 8 -0.67 9.93 8.90
CA ALA A 8 -1.57 9.35 7.91
C ALA A 8 -0.80 8.50 6.88
N TYR A 9 0.38 8.93 6.43
CA TYR A 9 1.23 8.13 5.55
C TYR A 9 1.82 6.88 6.23
N ARG A 10 2.23 6.96 7.51
CA ARG A 10 2.62 5.78 8.29
C ARG A 10 1.45 4.80 8.44
N TYR A 11 0.23 5.31 8.55
CA TYR A 11 -0.97 4.49 8.60
C TYR A 11 -1.24 3.74 7.29
N LEU A 12 -0.90 4.34 6.13
CA LEU A 12 -0.95 3.61 4.85
C LEU A 12 0.00 2.42 4.83
N LEU A 13 1.22 2.55 5.39
CA LEU A 13 2.16 1.43 5.50
C LEU A 13 1.60 0.28 6.34
N TYR A 14 0.90 0.60 7.43
CA TYR A 14 0.21 -0.41 8.24
C TYR A 14 -0.82 -1.19 7.42
N TRP A 15 -1.68 -0.49 6.66
CA TRP A 15 -2.68 -1.13 5.82
C TRP A 15 -2.07 -1.92 4.66
N ALA A 16 -1.01 -1.41 4.04
CA ALA A 16 -0.28 -2.13 3.01
C ALA A 16 0.29 -3.46 3.54
N MET A 17 0.87 -3.47 4.76
CA MET A 17 1.34 -4.70 5.39
C MET A 17 0.20 -5.69 5.65
N LEU A 18 -0.99 -5.22 6.05
CA LEU A 18 -2.17 -6.07 6.20
C LEU A 18 -2.59 -6.71 4.88
N ASP A 19 -2.57 -5.94 3.78
CA ASP A 19 -2.93 -6.43 2.45
C ASP A 19 -1.94 -7.49 1.94
N ILE A 20 -0.65 -7.38 2.29
CA ILE A 20 0.43 -8.31 1.89
C ILE A 20 0.44 -9.58 2.77
N ARG A 21 -0.02 -9.50 4.03
CA ARG A 21 0.06 -10.60 5.03
C ARG A 21 -0.55 -11.92 4.56
N GLY A 22 -1.54 -11.88 3.67
CA GLY A 22 -2.26 -13.06 3.17
C GLY A 22 -1.41 -14.06 2.37
N ILE A 23 -0.25 -13.66 1.86
CA ILE A 23 0.61 -14.51 1.03
C ILE A 23 1.23 -15.66 1.83
N ALA A 24 1.69 -15.39 3.06
CA ALA A 24 2.51 -16.33 3.83
C ALA A 24 1.78 -17.62 4.24
N TRP A 25 0.44 -17.62 4.21
CA TRP A 25 -0.39 -18.72 4.72
C TRP A 25 -0.89 -19.66 3.62
N HIS A 26 -0.61 -19.37 2.35
CA HIS A 26 -1.09 -20.21 1.24
C HIS A 26 -0.13 -21.38 0.98
N ARG A 27 -0.56 -22.59 1.35
CA ARG A 27 0.11 -23.85 0.95
C ARG A 27 -0.02 -24.02 -0.57
N PHE A 28 1.13 -24.13 -1.24
CA PHE A 28 1.24 -24.33 -2.68
C PHE A 28 0.54 -25.64 -3.10
N GLN A 29 -0.62 -25.53 -3.76
CA GLN A 29 -1.39 -26.66 -4.28
C GLN A 29 -1.30 -26.69 -5.82
N TRP A 30 -0.15 -27.10 -6.36
CA TRP A 30 0.11 -27.29 -7.79
C TRP A 30 -0.94 -28.14 -8.54
N TRP A 31 -1.61 -29.09 -7.88
CA TRP A 31 -2.62 -29.96 -8.49
C TRP A 31 -3.98 -29.28 -8.78
N ARG A 32 -4.20 -28.01 -8.41
CA ARG A 32 -5.48 -27.30 -8.62
C ARG A 32 -5.28 -26.02 -9.46
N PRO A 33 -5.46 -26.08 -10.79
CA PRO A 33 -5.08 -24.98 -11.69
C PRO A 33 -5.82 -23.66 -11.40
N PHE A 34 -7.10 -23.70 -11.06
CA PHE A 34 -7.86 -22.48 -10.70
C PHE A 34 -7.34 -21.81 -9.42
N ARG A 35 -6.93 -22.60 -8.41
CA ARG A 35 -6.34 -22.06 -7.16
C ARG A 35 -4.94 -21.52 -7.39
N PHE A 36 -4.18 -22.13 -8.29
CA PHE A 36 -2.86 -21.66 -8.70
C PHE A 36 -2.93 -20.30 -9.41
N ILE A 37 -3.87 -20.12 -10.34
CA ILE A 37 -4.09 -18.81 -11.01
C ILE A 37 -4.49 -17.74 -9.99
N ALA A 38 -5.42 -18.04 -9.08
CA ALA A 38 -5.81 -17.09 -8.02
C ALA A 38 -4.63 -16.74 -7.10
N HIS A 39 -3.78 -17.72 -6.76
CA HIS A 39 -2.58 -17.52 -5.96
C HIS A 39 -1.54 -16.65 -6.68
N LEU A 40 -1.28 -16.89 -7.97
CA LEU A 40 -0.39 -16.06 -8.77
C LEU A 40 -0.86 -14.61 -8.85
N ARG A 41 -2.17 -14.38 -9.01
CA ARG A 41 -2.76 -13.03 -8.97
C ARG A 41 -2.57 -12.37 -7.61
N HIS A 42 -2.71 -13.13 -6.52
CA HIS A 42 -2.50 -12.63 -5.15
C HIS A 42 -1.03 -12.27 -4.88
N VAL A 43 -0.09 -13.11 -5.29
CA VAL A 43 1.36 -12.84 -5.16
C VAL A 43 1.75 -11.61 -5.99
N ARG A 44 1.27 -11.52 -7.24
CA ARG A 44 1.55 -10.36 -8.11
C ARG A 44 0.97 -9.06 -7.54
N ARG A 45 -0.27 -9.10 -7.02
CA ARG A 45 -0.89 -7.95 -6.34
C ARG A 45 0.00 -7.46 -5.21
N ALA A 46 0.42 -8.36 -4.34
CA ALA A 46 1.18 -7.98 -3.16
C ALA A 46 2.62 -7.55 -3.49
N GLY A 47 3.24 -8.11 -4.53
CA GLY A 47 4.51 -7.61 -5.07
C GLY A 47 4.38 -6.15 -5.54
N ASN A 48 3.36 -5.85 -6.33
CA ASN A 48 3.13 -4.49 -6.81
C ASN A 48 2.82 -3.49 -5.66
N ILE A 49 2.07 -3.92 -4.64
CA ILE A 49 1.84 -3.11 -3.43
C ILE A 49 3.16 -2.88 -2.70
N ALA A 50 3.98 -3.93 -2.53
CA ALA A 50 5.27 -3.82 -1.86
C ALA A 50 6.21 -2.85 -2.59
N ASP A 51 6.28 -2.92 -3.91
CA ASP A 51 7.11 -2.03 -4.73
C ASP A 51 6.64 -0.56 -4.60
N ALA A 52 5.33 -0.31 -4.70
CA ALA A 52 4.78 1.04 -4.53
C ALA A 52 5.01 1.60 -3.11
N MET A 53 4.91 0.74 -2.09
CA MET A 53 5.04 1.12 -0.68
C MET A 53 6.49 1.16 -0.19
N HIS A 54 7.44 0.62 -0.95
CA HIS A 54 8.86 0.61 -0.60
C HIS A 54 9.41 2.03 -0.46
N ASN A 55 9.13 2.92 -1.43
CA ASN A 55 9.55 4.31 -1.37
C ASN A 55 8.93 5.03 -0.16
N LEU A 56 7.65 4.78 0.11
CA LEU A 56 6.96 5.33 1.27
C LEU A 56 7.62 4.88 2.58
N ALA A 57 7.98 3.60 2.70
CA ALA A 57 8.64 3.05 3.87
C ALA A 57 10.03 3.67 4.09
N GLN A 58 10.81 3.86 3.02
CA GLN A 58 12.08 4.56 3.09
C GLN A 58 11.93 5.99 3.62
N HIS A 59 11.00 6.76 3.05
CA HIS A 59 10.76 8.13 3.51
C HIS A 59 10.21 8.17 4.94
N ALA A 60 9.33 7.24 5.33
CA ALA A 60 8.83 7.17 6.70
C ALA A 60 9.95 6.92 7.73
N ALA A 61 10.96 6.12 7.39
CA ALA A 61 12.14 5.88 8.23
C ALA A 61 13.05 7.12 8.35
N LEU A 62 13.01 8.02 7.37
CA LEU A 62 13.73 9.29 7.34
C LEU A 62 12.86 10.47 7.80
N ASP A 63 11.76 10.20 8.52
CA ASP A 63 10.78 11.20 8.96
C ASP A 63 10.25 12.12 7.84
N PHE A 64 10.09 11.51 6.66
CA PHE A 64 9.61 12.13 5.42
C PHE A 64 10.50 13.26 4.91
N ASP A 65 11.82 13.23 5.20
CA ASP A 65 12.77 14.13 4.57
C ASP A 65 12.71 13.97 3.04
N ARG A 66 12.56 15.12 2.35
CA ARG A 66 12.39 15.25 0.89
C ARG A 66 11.28 14.36 0.30
N PHE A 67 10.29 13.95 1.10
CA PHE A 67 9.17 13.19 0.57
C PHE A 67 8.32 14.06 -0.35
N ASP A 68 8.09 13.58 -1.57
CA ASP A 68 7.18 14.18 -2.52
C ASP A 68 5.90 13.35 -2.62
N GLU A 69 4.81 13.93 -2.08
CA GLU A 69 3.48 13.32 -2.07
C GLU A 69 2.96 13.06 -3.49
N ALA A 70 3.20 13.99 -4.43
CA ALA A 70 2.71 13.84 -5.80
C ALA A 70 3.40 12.66 -6.48
N THR A 71 4.73 12.59 -6.38
CA THR A 71 5.51 11.47 -6.89
C THR A 71 5.07 10.12 -6.28
N PHE A 72 4.73 10.08 -4.98
CA PHE A 72 4.20 8.88 -4.36
C PHE A 72 2.86 8.45 -4.95
N TRP A 73 1.91 9.38 -5.08
CA TRP A 73 0.59 9.07 -5.61
C TRP A 73 0.65 8.67 -7.09
N ASP A 74 1.50 9.32 -7.89
CA ASP A 74 1.75 8.96 -9.28
C ASP A 74 2.34 7.55 -9.41
N ALA A 75 3.26 7.16 -8.50
CA ALA A 75 3.79 5.81 -8.45
C ALA A 75 2.72 4.77 -8.10
N LEU A 76 1.78 5.11 -7.21
CA LEU A 76 0.66 4.24 -6.86
C LEU A 76 -0.34 4.09 -8.01
N ASP A 77 -0.64 5.18 -8.70
CA ASP A 77 -1.50 5.18 -9.90
C ASP A 77 -0.83 4.41 -11.05
N TYR A 78 0.49 4.52 -11.19
CA TYR A 78 1.27 3.70 -12.11
C TYR A 78 1.19 2.20 -11.73
N ALA A 79 1.32 1.85 -10.45
CA ALA A 79 1.19 0.46 -9.99
C ALA A 79 -0.21 -0.12 -10.29
N HIS A 80 -1.27 0.70 -10.18
CA HIS A 80 -2.62 0.33 -10.61
C HIS A 80 -2.71 0.08 -12.12
N SER A 81 -2.08 0.93 -12.94
CA SER A 81 -2.05 0.72 -14.40
C SER A 81 -1.39 -0.61 -14.79
N GLN A 82 -0.39 -1.06 -14.01
CA GLN A 82 0.31 -2.34 -14.22
C GLN A 82 -0.47 -3.54 -13.68
N SER A 83 -1.33 -3.31 -12.68
CA SER A 83 -2.23 -4.33 -12.16
C SER A 83 -3.47 -3.69 -11.52
N PRO A 84 -4.68 -3.92 -12.06
CA PRO A 84 -5.93 -3.40 -11.49
C PRO A 84 -6.28 -4.03 -10.12
N LEU A 85 -5.37 -4.82 -9.55
CA LEU A 85 -5.50 -5.44 -8.22
C LEU A 85 -5.03 -4.50 -7.10
N VAL A 86 -4.23 -3.48 -7.41
CA VAL A 86 -3.94 -2.36 -6.48
C VAL A 86 -5.05 -1.35 -6.68
N ASP A 87 -5.69 -0.84 -5.63
CA ASP A 87 -6.73 0.20 -5.75
C ASP A 87 -6.23 1.49 -5.08
N PRO A 88 -5.75 2.48 -5.86
CA PRO A 88 -5.28 3.75 -5.31
C PRO A 88 -6.38 4.51 -4.57
N SER A 89 -7.64 4.38 -5.00
CA SER A 89 -8.78 5.08 -4.40
C SER A 89 -8.96 4.68 -2.95
N ARG A 90 -8.79 3.38 -2.64
CA ARG A 90 -8.82 2.87 -1.28
C ARG A 90 -7.70 3.47 -0.41
N TYR A 91 -6.47 3.57 -0.92
CA TYR A 91 -5.37 4.16 -0.14
C TYR A 91 -5.54 5.67 0.05
N ARG A 92 -6.07 6.38 -0.94
CA ARG A 92 -6.44 7.80 -0.81
C ARG A 92 -7.51 8.00 0.26
N GLN A 93 -8.56 7.17 0.24
CA GLN A 93 -9.61 7.23 1.26
C GLN A 93 -9.06 6.94 2.66
N LEU A 94 -8.24 5.90 2.85
CA LEU A 94 -7.61 5.59 4.14
C LEU A 94 -6.74 6.74 4.67
N PHE A 95 -6.08 7.46 3.76
CA PHE A 95 -5.29 8.64 4.09
C PHE A 95 -6.18 9.79 4.55
N ASP A 96 -7.21 10.12 3.77
CA ASP A 96 -8.13 11.22 4.06
C ASP A 96 -8.90 10.98 5.37
N ASP A 97 -9.41 9.76 5.58
CA ASP A 97 -10.09 9.35 6.80
C ASP A 97 -9.17 9.54 8.01
N ARG A 98 -7.92 9.09 7.92
CA ARG A 98 -6.95 9.20 9.01
C ARG A 98 -6.54 10.66 9.27
N LEU A 99 -6.39 11.45 8.22
CA LEU A 99 -6.04 12.86 8.34
C LEU A 99 -7.18 13.64 9.03
N ALA A 100 -8.43 13.34 8.69
CA ALA A 100 -9.61 13.93 9.32
C ALA A 100 -9.71 13.54 10.81
N GLU A 101 -9.47 12.28 11.16
CA GLU A 101 -9.43 11.83 12.56
C GLU A 101 -8.40 12.59 13.39
N LEU A 102 -7.18 12.75 12.87
CA LEU A 102 -6.09 13.43 13.57
C LEU A 102 -6.34 14.94 13.69
N SER A 103 -6.95 15.54 12.68
CA SER A 103 -7.30 16.97 12.68
C SER A 103 -8.43 17.29 13.67
N ASN A 104 -9.36 16.36 13.88
CA ASN A 104 -10.44 16.52 14.86
C ASN A 104 -10.01 16.21 16.31
N SER A 105 -8.83 15.61 16.50
CA SER A 105 -8.29 15.21 17.81
C SER A 105 -7.23 16.18 18.35
N SER A 106 -6.91 17.24 17.60
CA SER A 106 -5.90 18.27 17.92
C SER A 106 -6.55 19.57 18.38
#